data_AF-A0A948FMV4-F1
#
_entry.id   AF-A0A948FMV4-F1
#
_cell.length_a   1.000
_cell.length_b   1.000
_cell.length_c   1.000
_cell.angle_alpha   90.00
_cell.angle_beta   90.00
_cell.angle_gamma   90.00
#
_symmetry.space_group_name_H-M   'P 1'
#
loop_
_entity.id
_entity.type
_entity.pdbx_description
1 polymer ?
#
loop_
_entity_poly.entity_id
_entity_poly.type
_entity_poly.pdbx_seq_one_letter_code
_entity_poly.pdbx_strand_id
1 'polypeptide(L)' 'MLTIERISKDEEKEILEKKVIRDKLSIPSVNSEVFDEKIGYINISIIGEETEHLFQQTIKEFKEQDVEGIILDLR' A
#
# COMPACT_ATOMS: atom_id res chain seq x y z
N MET A 1 10.71 -17.00 14.11
CA MET A 1 10.93 -18.39 13.65
C MET A 1 9.58 -19.07 13.73
N LEU A 2 9.14 -19.73 12.67
CA LEU A 2 7.80 -20.33 12.60
C LEU A 2 7.98 -21.84 12.44
N THR A 3 7.35 -22.60 13.33
CA THR A 3 7.40 -24.06 13.36
C THR A 3 6.08 -24.60 12.83
N ILE A 4 6.16 -25.49 11.85
CA ILE A 4 5.00 -26.11 11.20
C ILE A 4 5.11 -27.62 11.40
N GLU A 5 4.12 -28.23 12.05
CA GLU A 5 3.96 -29.69 12.09
C GLU A 5 2.95 -30.09 11.01
N ARG A 6 3.34 -31.00 10.10
CA ARG A 6 2.45 -31.56 9.09
C ARG A 6 2.61 -33.08 9.00
N ILE A 7 1.62 -33.75 8.46
CA ILE A 7 1.72 -35.17 8.09
C ILE A 7 2.25 -35.23 6.66
N SER A 8 3.33 -36.00 6.45
CA SER A 8 3.95 -36.21 5.14
C SER A 8 3.06 -37.10 4.26
N LYS A 9 3.41 -37.23 2.98
CA LYS A 9 2.71 -38.14 2.06
C LYS A 9 2.81 -39.61 2.49
N ASP A 10 3.80 -39.92 3.33
CA ASP A 10 4.07 -41.26 3.84
C ASP A 10 3.45 -41.47 5.25
N GLU A 11 2.49 -40.62 5.64
CA GLU A 11 1.78 -40.61 6.93
C GLU A 11 2.65 -40.35 8.17
N GLU A 12 3.89 -39.90 7.98
CA GLU A 12 4.79 -39.57 9.09
C GLU A 12 4.66 -38.10 9.52
N LYS A 13 4.82 -37.84 10.82
CA LYS A 13 4.85 -36.48 11.36
C LYS A 13 6.17 -35.79 11.01
N GLU A 14 6.09 -34.69 10.28
CA GLU A 14 7.22 -33.88 9.84
C GLU A 14 7.16 -32.50 10.52
N ILE A 15 8.27 -32.10 11.15
CA ILE A 15 8.43 -30.76 11.73
C ILE A 15 9.30 -29.92 10.80
N LEU A 16 8.76 -28.80 10.35
CA LEU A 16 9.43 -27.82 9.49
C LEU A 16 9.68 -26.53 10.24
N GLU A 17 10.95 -26.15 10.36
CA GLU A 17 11.35 -24.86 10.91
C GLU A 17 11.67 -23.87 9.79
N LYS A 18 10.90 -22.77 9.72
CA LYS A 18 11.10 -21.73 8.71
C LYS A 18 11.47 -20.40 9.35
N LYS A 19 12.55 -19.80 8.84
CA LYS A 19 12.87 -18.40 9.09
C LYS A 19 11.93 -17.55 8.23
N VAL A 20 10.96 -16.89 8.87
CA VAL A 20 10.06 -15.93 8.24
C VAL A 20 10.72 -14.56 8.30
N ILE A 21 10.88 -13.92 7.14
CA ILE A 21 11.19 -12.50 7.07
C ILE A 21 9.88 -11.73 7.08
N ARG A 22 9.83 -10.63 7.84
CA ARG A 22 8.68 -9.74 7.85
C ARG A 22 8.79 -8.90 6.58
N ASP A 23 7.96 -9.20 5.60
CA ASP A 23 7.82 -8.38 4.41
C ASP A 23 6.58 -7.49 4.57
N LYS A 24 6.70 -6.21 4.24
CA LYS A 24 5.55 -5.29 4.21
C LYS A 24 5.02 -5.34 2.79
N LEU A 25 3.80 -5.87 2.62
CA LEU A 25 3.09 -5.73 1.35
C LEU A 25 2.78 -4.24 1.17
N SER A 26 3.52 -3.55 0.30
CA SER A 26 3.28 -2.14 -0.01
C SER A 26 2.13 -2.04 -1.01
N ILE A 27 0.92 -1.87 -0.49
CA ILE A 27 -0.21 -1.40 -1.29
C ILE A 27 -0.18 0.14 -1.16
N PRO A 28 0.00 0.90 -2.25
CA PRO A 28 0.01 2.35 -2.17
C PRO A 28 -1.31 2.83 -1.58
N SER A 29 -1.22 3.51 -0.44
CA SER A 29 -2.40 4.02 0.26
C SER A 29 -3.03 5.22 -0.45
N VAL A 30 -2.26 5.87 -1.34
CA VAL A 30 -2.65 7.05 -2.11
C VAL A 30 -2.50 6.75 -3.59
N ASN A 31 -3.58 6.94 -4.36
CA ASN A 31 -3.56 6.94 -5.83
C ASN A 31 -3.96 8.34 -6.31
N SER A 32 -3.33 8.83 -7.37
CA SER A 32 -3.61 10.17 -7.90
C SER A 32 -3.67 10.24 -9.42
N GLU A 33 -4.47 11.17 -9.92
CA GLU A 33 -4.65 11.46 -11.34
C GLU A 33 -4.94 12.96 -11.53
N VAL A 34 -4.63 13.53 -12.69
CA VAL A 34 -5.01 14.90 -13.04
C VAL A 34 -5.98 14.86 -14.23
N PHE A 35 -7.17 15.41 -14.02
CA PHE A 35 -8.21 15.56 -15.02
C PHE A 35 -8.20 16.98 -15.60
N ASP A 36 -8.40 17.08 -16.91
CA ASP A 36 -8.50 18.34 -17.66
C ASP A 36 -7.36 19.34 -17.38
N GLU A 37 -6.18 18.83 -17.00
CA GLU A 37 -4.98 19.58 -16.61
C GLU A 37 -5.19 20.59 -15.46
N LYS A 38 -6.31 20.51 -14.75
CA LYS A 38 -6.72 21.52 -13.74
C LYS A 38 -7.31 20.93 -12.47
N ILE A 39 -7.81 19.70 -12.51
CA ILE A 39 -8.44 19.05 -11.35
C ILE A 39 -7.62 17.82 -10.96
N GLY A 40 -6.98 17.89 -9.80
CA GLY A 40 -6.31 16.76 -9.19
C GLY A 40 -7.30 15.84 -8.50
N TYR A 41 -7.10 14.54 -8.62
CA TYR A 41 -7.85 13.51 -7.92
C TYR A 41 -6.92 12.72 -7.03
N ILE A 42 -7.32 12.51 -5.78
CA ILE A 42 -6.57 11.73 -4.80
C ILE A 42 -7.54 10.74 -4.17
N ASN A 43 -7.27 9.45 -4.30
CA ASN A 43 -7.97 8.39 -3.58
C ASN A 43 -7.08 7.87 -2.44
N ILE A 44 -7.60 7.91 -1.21
CA ILE A 44 -6.96 7.30 -0.05
C ILE A 44 -7.74 6.06 0.34
N SER A 45 -7.22 4.89 -0.04
CA SER A 45 -7.88 3.60 0.21
C SER A 45 -7.73 3.11 1.65
N ILE A 46 -6.63 3.47 2.31
CA ILE A 46 -6.31 3.10 3.70
C ILE A 46 -5.52 4.25 4.35
N ILE A 47 -5.86 4.61 5.59
CA ILE A 47 -5.06 5.53 6.38
C ILE A 47 -4.09 4.71 7.24
N GLY A 48 -2.79 4.79 6.91
CA GLY A 48 -1.71 4.07 7.58
C GLY A 48 -0.45 4.91 7.72
N GLU A 49 0.65 4.27 8.13
CA GLU A 49 1.93 4.95 8.42
C GLU A 49 2.45 5.81 7.26
N GLU A 50 2.30 5.35 6.02
CA GLU A 50 2.86 6.01 4.83
C GLU A 50 1.91 7.06 4.22
N THR A 51 0.63 7.10 4.65
CA THR A 51 -0.40 7.93 4.00
C THR A 51 -0.06 9.41 4.05
N GLU A 52 0.48 9.90 5.17
CA GLU A 52 0.89 11.31 5.29
C GLU A 52 1.97 11.67 4.28
N HIS A 53 3.02 10.84 4.19
CA HIS A 53 4.15 11.08 3.30
C HIS A 53 3.74 11.07 1.83
N LEU A 54 2.98 10.05 1.42
CA LEU A 54 2.50 9.91 0.04
C LEU A 54 1.54 11.04 -0.33
N PHE A 55 0.63 11.43 0.57
CA PHE A 55 -0.29 12.54 0.32
C PHE A 55 0.46 13.87 0.14
N GLN A 56 1.45 14.17 1.01
CA GLN A 56 2.26 15.37 0.86
C GLN A 56 3.02 15.41 -0.47
N GLN A 57 3.56 14.28 -0.91
CA GLN A 57 4.24 14.17 -2.19
C GLN A 57 3.27 14.46 -3.35
N THR A 58 2.08 13.84 -3.36
CA THR A 58 1.06 14.09 -4.37
C THR A 58 0.62 15.56 -4.43
N ILE A 59 0.42 16.20 -3.28
CA ILE A 59 0.06 17.63 -3.23
C ILE A 59 1.19 18.51 -3.80
N LYS A 60 2.45 18.14 -3.59
CA LYS A 60 3.58 18.86 -4.16
C LYS A 60 3.60 18.73 -5.70
N GLU A 61 3.41 17.51 -6.21
CA GLU A 61 3.33 17.24 -7.65
C GLU A 61 2.16 18.00 -8.31
N PHE A 62 1.01 18.08 -7.65
CA PHE A 62 -0.14 18.86 -8.13
C PHE A 62 0.13 20.36 -8.16
N LYS A 63 0.88 20.91 -7.19
CA LYS A 63 1.31 22.31 -7.22
C LYS A 63 2.27 22.60 -8.35
N GLU A 64 3.17 21.67 -8.67
CA GLU A 64 4.11 21.80 -9.80
C GLU A 64 3.39 21.72 -11.16
N GLN A 65 2.19 21.13 -11.20
CA GLN A 65 1.33 21.00 -12.38
C GLN A 65 0.23 22.06 -12.48
N ASP A 66 0.28 23.11 -11.65
CA ASP A 66 -0.72 24.20 -11.62
C ASP A 66 -2.18 23.72 -11.47
N VAL A 67 -2.40 22.62 -10.74
CA VAL A 67 -3.73 22.10 -10.42
C VAL A 67 -4.53 23.14 -9.62
N GLU A 68 -5.72 23.49 -10.12
CA GLU A 68 -6.60 24.54 -9.57
C GLU A 68 -7.58 24.01 -8.52
N GLY A 69 -7.90 22.72 -8.55
CA GLY A 69 -8.84 22.10 -7.62
C GLY A 69 -8.51 20.64 -7.34
N ILE A 70 -8.96 20.12 -6.19
CA ILE A 70 -8.69 18.74 -5.78
C ILE A 70 -10.00 18.04 -5.39
N ILE A 71 -10.19 16.83 -5.90
CA ILE A 71 -11.18 15.86 -5.42
C ILE A 71 -10.45 14.87 -4.52
N LEU A 72 -10.85 14.82 -3.26
CA LEU A 72 -10.36 13.85 -2.29
C LEU A 72 -11.42 12.76 -2.07
N ASP A 73 -11.09 11.54 -2.48
CA ASP A 73 -11.93 10.36 -2.30
C ASP A 73 -11.44 9.50 -1.13
N LEU A 74 -12.31 9.32 -0.13
CA LEU A 74 -12.06 8.55 1.09
C LEU A 74 -13.03 7.35 1.22
N ARG A 75 -13.67 6.95 0.12
CA ARG A 75 -14.62 5.83 0.09
C ARG A 75 -13.93 4.48 0.22
#